data_AF-A0A7L2W3X4-F1
#
_entry.id   AF-A0A7L2W3X4-F1
#
_cell.length_a   1.000
_cell.length_b   1.000
_cell.length_c   1.000
_cell.angle_alpha   90.00
_cell.angle_beta   90.00
_cell.angle_gamma   90.00
#
_symmetry.space_group_name_H-M   'P 1'
#
loop_
_entity.id
_entity.type
_entity.pdbx_description
1 polymer ?
#
loop_
_entity_poly.entity_id
_entity_poly.type
_entity_poly.pdbx_seq_one_letter_code
_entity_poly.pdbx_strand_id
1 'polypeptide(L)' 'QLSQTYGPIFTVHLGSRPCVVLSGFEVLHEALVGHAEELEGRGAFPAVQQWSHGNGETPP' A
#
# COMPACT_ATOMS: atom_id res chain seq x y z
N GLN A 1 8.13 13.89 -4.51
CA GLN A 1 7.50 15.22 -4.52
C GLN A 1 6.42 15.33 -3.43
N LEU A 2 5.39 14.49 -3.40
CA LEU A 2 4.35 14.57 -2.34
C LEU A 2 4.89 14.36 -0.92
N SER A 3 5.79 13.39 -0.73
CA SER A 3 6.40 13.14 0.59
C SER A 3 7.26 14.31 1.11
N GLN A 4 7.76 15.17 0.23
CA GLN A 4 8.49 16.38 0.63
C GLN A 4 7.53 17.46 1.16
N THR A 5 6.29 17.48 0.69
CA THR A 5 5.27 18.46 1.08
C THR A 5 4.44 17.99 2.28
N TYR A 6 4.07 16.72 2.32
CA TYR A 6 3.15 16.15 3.32
C TYR A 6 3.84 15.30 4.39
N GLY A 7 5.15 15.07 4.27
CA GLY A 7 5.91 14.21 5.15
C GLY A 7 5.90 12.73 4.73
N PRO A 8 6.54 11.86 5.52
CA PRO A 8 6.76 10.46 5.17
C PRO A 8 5.52 9.57 5.28
N ILE A 9 4.48 10.02 5.99
CA ILE A 9 3.19 9.33 6.11
C ILE A 9 2.08 10.31 5.75
N PHE A 10 1.29 9.98 4.73
CA PHE A 10 0.18 10.83 4.31
C PHE A 10 -0.94 10.00 3.67
N THR A 11 -2.14 10.56 3.65
CA THR A 11 -3.31 9.90 3.06
C THR A 11 -3.65 10.53 1.72
N VAL A 12 -3.86 9.70 0.71
CA VAL A 12 -4.41 10.10 -0.59
C VAL A 12 -5.78 9.46 -0.80
N HIS A 13 -6.66 10.13 -1.52
CA HIS A 13 -7.97 9.57 -1.86
C HIS A 13 -7.95 9.09 -3.31
N LEU A 14 -8.01 7.77 -3.51
CA LEU A 14 -8.17 7.14 -4.81
C LEU A 14 -9.68 6.98 -5.10
N GLY A 15 -10.28 8.02 -5.71
CA GLY A 15 -11.72 8.13 -5.81
C GLY A 15 -12.36 8.29 -4.43
N SER A 16 -13.31 7.42 -4.08
CA SER A 16 -13.93 7.39 -2.75
C SER A 16 -13.12 6.63 -1.69
N ARG A 17 -11.94 6.09 -2.06
CA ARG A 17 -11.16 5.20 -1.20
C ARG A 17 -9.95 5.93 -0.61
N PRO A 18 -9.86 6.11 0.72
CA PRO A 18 -8.65 6.61 1.35
C PRO A 18 -7.55 5.53 1.31
N CYS A 19 -6.32 5.95 1.01
CA CYS A 19 -5.13 5.11 0.99
C CYS A 19 -3.99 5.81 1.73
N VAL A 20 -3.39 5.12 2.69
CA VAL A 20 -2.21 5.61 3.41
C VAL A 20 -0.97 5.28 2.59
N VAL A 21 -0.13 6.28 2.38
CA VAL A 21 1.17 6.16 1.70
C VAL A 21 2.26 6.26 2.75
N LEU A 22 3.15 5.27 2.75
CA LEU A 22 4.37 5.23 3.54
C LEU A 22 5.56 5.53 2.61
N SER A 23 6.36 6.53 2.95
CA SER A 23 7.48 7.00 2.14
C SER A 23 8.71 7.26 3.00
N GLY A 24 9.83 6.63 2.65
CA GLY A 24 11.08 6.72 3.40
C GLY A 24 11.48 5.36 4.00
N PHE A 25 12.79 5.12 4.07
CA PHE A 25 13.32 3.82 4.48
C PHE A 25 12.94 3.47 5.93
N GLU A 26 13.12 4.40 6.87
CA GLU A 26 12.84 4.17 8.29
C GLU A 26 11.38 3.77 8.52
N VAL A 27 10.44 4.54 7.94
CA VAL A 27 9.00 4.28 8.04
C VAL A 27 8.62 2.95 7.38
N LEU A 28 9.19 2.63 6.21
CA LEU A 28 8.93 1.35 5.55
C LEU A 28 9.48 0.18 6.35
N HIS A 29 10.66 0.31 6.95
CA HIS A 29 11.26 -0.73 7.76
C HIS A 29 10.44 -0.98 9.03
N GLU A 30 10.08 0.06 9.76
CA GLU A 30 9.24 -0.05 10.95
C GLU A 30 7.87 -0.66 10.62
N ALA A 31 7.21 -0.18 9.56
CA ALA A 31 5.92 -0.70 9.15
C ALA A 31 6.00 -2.16 8.66
N LEU A 32 6.82 -2.44 7.64
CA LEU A 32 6.81 -3.75 6.98
C LEU A 32 7.55 -4.84 7.76
N VAL A 33 8.49 -4.48 8.64
CA VAL A 33 9.25 -5.45 9.44
C VAL A 33 8.81 -5.43 10.90
N GLY A 34 8.72 -4.24 11.50
CA GLY A 34 8.32 -4.09 12.91
C GLY A 34 6.85 -4.43 13.16
N HIS A 35 5.97 -4.08 12.21
CA HIS A 35 4.52 -4.31 12.27
C HIS A 35 4.03 -5.26 11.17
N ALA A 36 4.84 -6.26 10.82
CA ALA A 36 4.56 -7.17 9.71
C ALA A 36 3.20 -7.89 9.86
N GLU A 37 2.85 -8.36 11.06
CA GLU A 37 1.57 -9.04 11.33
C GLU A 37 0.35 -8.11 11.16
N GLU A 38 0.50 -6.82 11.44
CA GLU A 38 -0.58 -5.83 11.27
C GLU A 38 -0.72 -5.41 9.80
N LEU A 39 0.35 -5.51 9.01
CA LEU A 39 0.46 -5.01 7.64
C LEU A 39 0.64 -6.12 6.58
N GLU A 40 0.42 -7.38 6.94
CA GLU A 40 0.51 -8.52 6.02
C GLU A 40 -0.60 -8.56 4.95
N GLY A 41 -1.66 -7.78 5.16
CA GLY A 41 -2.82 -7.73 4.29
C GLY A 41 -2.53 -7.20 2.87
N ARG A 42 -3.31 -7.68 1.89
CA ARG A 42 -3.30 -7.15 0.52
C ARG A 42 -4.38 -6.11 0.34
N GLY A 43 -4.02 -4.95 -0.22
CA GLY A 43 -4.99 -3.93 -0.59
C GLY A 43 -5.98 -4.46 -1.63
N ALA A 44 -7.28 -4.32 -1.36
CA ALA A 44 -8.34 -4.81 -2.24
C ALA A 44 -8.54 -3.90 -3.46
N PHE A 45 -7.69 -3.97 -4.48
CA PHE A 45 -7.84 -3.19 -5.71
C PHE A 45 -8.55 -4.03 -6.79
N PRO A 46 -9.77 -3.67 -7.23
CA PRO A 46 -10.55 -4.49 -8.18
C PRO A 46 -9.77 -4.84 -9.45
N ALA A 47 -9.01 -3.91 -9.99
CA ALA A 47 -8.18 -4.16 -11.17
C ALA A 47 -7.11 -5.23 -10.92
N VAL A 48 -6.43 -5.16 -9.77
CA VAL A 48 -5.40 -6.14 -9.38
C VAL A 48 -6.04 -7.50 -9.09
N GLN A 49 -7.20 -7.50 -8.44
CA GLN A 49 -7.93 -8.73 -8.12
C GLN A 49 -8.50 -9.41 -9.37
N GLN A 50 -8.99 -8.64 -10.35
CA GLN A 50 -9.44 -9.17 -11.64
C GLN A 50 -8.26 -9.74 -12.43
N TRP A 51 -7.15 -9.02 -12.48
CA TRP A 51 -5.96 -9.46 -13.21
C TRP A 51 -5.35 -10.74 -12.63
N SER A 52 -5.25 -10.83 -11.30
CA SER A 52 -4.68 -11.99 -10.61
C SER A 52 -5.73 -13.03 -10.20
N HIS A 53 -6.99 -12.92 -10.61
CA HIS A 53 -8.11 -13.71 -10.08
C HIS A 53 -8.19 -13.79 -8.54
N GLY A 54 -7.52 -12.88 -7.83
CA GLY A 54 -7.38 -12.90 -6.37
C GLY A 54 -6.46 -13.98 -5.80
N ASN A 55 -5.81 -14.80 -6.63
CA ASN A 55 -4.90 -15.87 -6.18
C ASN A 55 -3.41 -15.47 -6.22
N GLY A 56 -3.11 -14.28 -6.74
CA GLY A 56 -1.74 -13.75 -6.80
C GLY A 56 -0.90 -14.31 -7.94
N GLU A 57 -1.50 -15.07 -8.86
CA GLU A 57 -0.83 -15.59 -10.05
C GLU A 57 -0.85 -14.55 -11.18
N THR A 58 0.25 -14.45 -11.93
CA THR A 58 0.28 -13.76 -13.22
C THR A 58 -0.50 -14.60 -14.23
N PRO A 59 -1.53 -14.05 -14.90
CA PRO A 59 -2.13 -14.74 -16.04
C PRO A 59 -1.10 -14.93 -17.16
N PRO A 60 -1.22 -16.00 -17.97
CA PRO A 60 -0.31 -16.27 -19.10
C PRO A 60 -0.34 -15.18 -20.17
#